data_AF-A0A9E2EA98-F1
#
_entry.id   AF-A0A9E2EA98-F1
#
_cell.length_a   1.000
_cell.length_b   1.000
_cell.length_c   1.000
_cell.angle_alpha   90.00
_cell.angle_beta   90.00
_cell.angle_gamma   90.00
#
_symmetry.space_group_name_H-M   'P 1'
#
loop_
_entity.id
_entity.type
_entity.pdbx_description
1 polymer ?
#
loop_
_entity_poly.entity_id
_entity_poly.type
_entity_poly.pdbx_seq_one_letter_code
_entity_poly.pdbx_strand_id
1 'polypeptide(L)'
;MIIRKIYFILLFGFAVPFGVEAKEFLPGPVRAEVVRVVDGDSLVLRARIWLGQRVETQVRINGVDTPELRGKCDHERRLAKAARTFVLEHLANGGVHLHDIHYGKYAGRVVARVVLADGRDLAKALIKAGLGRAYTGGRRRPWCP
;
A
#
# COMPACT_ATOMS: atom_id res chain seq x y z
N MET A 1 9.02 -4.97 -74.03
CA MET A 1 8.03 -4.33 -73.13
C MET A 1 7.76 -5.32 -72.00
N ILE A 2 8.39 -5.11 -70.84
CA ILE A 2 8.52 -6.09 -69.75
C ILE A 2 7.34 -5.95 -68.77
N ILE A 3 6.55 -7.01 -68.61
CA ILE A 3 5.45 -7.08 -67.64
C ILE A 3 6.04 -7.42 -66.26
N ARG A 4 6.01 -6.46 -65.33
CA ARG A 4 6.43 -6.62 -63.93
C ARG A 4 5.38 -7.46 -63.17
N LYS A 5 5.76 -8.67 -62.73
CA LYS A 5 4.98 -9.45 -61.75
C LYS A 5 5.12 -8.82 -60.36
N ILE A 6 4.01 -8.36 -59.79
CA ILE A 6 3.94 -7.85 -58.42
C ILE A 6 3.68 -9.06 -57.51
N TYR A 7 4.64 -9.38 -56.65
CA TYR A 7 4.49 -10.40 -55.61
C TYR A 7 3.81 -9.78 -54.38
N PHE A 8 2.63 -10.29 -54.03
CA PHE A 8 1.87 -9.89 -52.85
C PHE A 8 2.45 -10.63 -51.64
N ILE A 9 3.31 -9.98 -50.85
CA ILE A 9 3.80 -10.53 -49.59
C ILE A 9 2.66 -10.42 -48.57
N LEU A 10 2.05 -11.57 -48.23
CA LEU A 10 1.11 -11.70 -47.13
C LEU A 10 1.86 -11.54 -45.81
N LEU A 11 1.83 -10.34 -45.24
CA LEU A 11 2.29 -10.06 -43.88
C LEU A 11 1.28 -10.67 -42.90
N PHE A 12 1.55 -11.87 -42.41
CA PHE A 12 0.74 -12.50 -41.36
C PHE A 12 0.97 -11.72 -40.06
N GLY A 13 0.09 -10.76 -39.78
CA GLY A 13 0.11 -9.97 -38.55
C GLY A 13 -0.14 -10.88 -37.35
N PHE A 14 0.92 -11.23 -36.63
CA PHE A 14 0.80 -11.80 -35.29
C PHE A 14 0.26 -10.70 -34.38
N ALA A 15 -1.07 -10.67 -34.20
CA ALA A 15 -1.68 -9.92 -33.13
C ALA A 15 -1.27 -10.58 -31.81
N VAL A 16 -0.22 -10.08 -31.16
CA VAL A 16 0.12 -10.47 -29.79
C VAL A 16 -1.01 -9.93 -28.92
N PRO A 17 -1.85 -10.78 -28.29
CA PRO A 17 -2.82 -10.27 -27.35
C PRO A 17 -2.05 -9.68 -26.17
N PHE A 18 -2.13 -8.37 -25.98
CA PHE A 18 -1.76 -7.74 -24.72
C PHE A 18 -2.75 -8.24 -23.67
N GLY A 19 -2.39 -9.33 -22.99
CA GLY A 19 -3.10 -9.78 -21.81
C GLY A 19 -3.09 -8.67 -20.78
N VAL A 20 -4.27 -8.25 -20.32
CA VAL A 20 -4.39 -7.41 -19.14
C VAL A 20 -3.96 -8.29 -17.97
N GLU A 21 -2.72 -8.13 -17.51
CA GLU A 21 -2.25 -8.80 -16.30
C GLU A 21 -3.06 -8.28 -15.11
N ALA A 22 -3.86 -9.16 -14.52
CA ALA A 22 -4.62 -8.82 -13.33
C ALA A 22 -3.63 -8.45 -12.23
N LYS A 23 -3.80 -7.24 -11.66
CA LYS A 23 -2.94 -6.76 -10.59
C LYS A 23 -2.98 -7.76 -9.43
N GLU A 24 -1.83 -8.34 -9.09
CA GLU A 24 -1.71 -9.34 -8.03
C GLU A 24 -2.42 -8.89 -6.75
N PHE A 25 -3.26 -9.77 -6.20
CA PHE A 25 -4.11 -9.53 -5.03
C PHE A 25 -4.05 -10.72 -4.08
N LEU A 26 -3.84 -10.44 -2.79
CA LEU A 26 -3.82 -11.44 -1.73
C LEU A 26 -4.88 -11.10 -0.68
N PRO A 27 -5.92 -11.93 -0.48
CA PRO A 27 -7.02 -11.61 0.45
C PRO A 27 -6.58 -11.56 1.92
N GLY A 28 -5.55 -12.32 2.31
CA GLY A 28 -5.15 -12.50 3.71
C GLY A 28 -6.10 -13.42 4.49
N PRO A 29 -5.97 -13.51 5.83
CA PRO A 29 -5.01 -12.79 6.66
C PRO A 29 -3.58 -13.27 6.47
N VAL A 30 -2.63 -12.34 6.29
CA VAL A 30 -1.20 -12.62 6.41
C VAL A 30 -0.70 -12.04 7.73
N ARG A 31 -0.13 -12.90 8.59
CA ARG A 31 0.48 -12.46 9.86
C ARG A 31 1.80 -11.75 9.56
N ALA A 32 1.98 -10.57 10.15
CA ALA A 32 3.20 -9.79 10.02
C ALA A 32 3.69 -9.22 11.35
N GLU A 33 5.01 -9.14 11.48
CA GLU A 33 5.69 -8.47 12.59
C GLU A 33 6.00 -7.03 12.18
N VAL A 34 5.86 -6.09 13.11
CA VAL A 34 6.17 -4.68 12.86
C VAL A 34 7.66 -4.47 13.03
N VAL A 35 8.34 -4.09 11.95
CA VAL A 35 9.78 -3.77 12.00
C VAL A 35 9.98 -2.32 12.42
N ARG A 36 9.25 -1.39 11.79
CA ARG A 36 9.22 0.03 12.19
C ARG A 36 8.01 0.77 11.65
N VAL A 37 7.64 1.85 12.34
CA VAL A 37 6.63 2.81 11.89
C VAL A 37 7.33 3.97 11.19
N VAL A 38 7.03 4.16 9.90
CA VAL A 38 7.58 5.26 9.08
C VAL A 38 6.78 6.53 9.35
N ASP A 39 5.48 6.49 9.07
CA ASP A 39 4.50 7.56 9.30
C ASP A 39 3.23 6.93 9.91
N GLY A 40 2.19 7.73 10.17
CA GLY A 40 0.94 7.21 10.75
C GLY A 40 0.25 6.12 9.91
N ASP A 41 0.36 6.20 8.57
CA ASP A 41 -0.25 5.26 7.63
C ASP A 41 0.76 4.36 6.90
N SER A 42 2.04 4.44 7.25
CA SER A 42 3.13 3.80 6.50
C SER A 42 4.05 3.01 7.44
N LEU A 43 4.08 1.70 7.25
CA LEU A 43 4.77 0.73 8.11
C LEU A 43 5.80 -0.04 7.31
N VAL A 44 6.87 -0.50 7.95
CA VAL A 44 7.70 -1.60 7.43
C VAL A 44 7.35 -2.83 8.24
N LEU A 45 6.86 -3.85 7.54
CA LEU A 45 6.38 -5.08 8.14
C LEU A 45 7.15 -6.28 7.60
N ARG A 46 7.33 -7.28 8.44
CA ARG A 46 7.89 -8.57 8.09
C ARG A 46 6.77 -9.61 8.09
N ALA A 47 6.25 -9.90 6.92
CA ALA A 47 5.17 -10.86 6.70
C ALA A 47 5.72 -12.29 6.66
N ARG A 48 5.07 -13.21 7.38
CA ARG A 48 5.37 -14.65 7.27
C ARG A 48 4.55 -15.23 6.12
N ILE A 49 5.23 -15.68 5.08
CA ILE A 49 4.59 -16.22 3.86
C ILE A 49 4.59 -17.75 3.83
N TRP A 50 5.50 -18.40 4.57
CA TRP A 50 5.57 -19.87 4.68
C TRP A 50 6.31 -20.32 5.94
N LEU A 51 6.54 -21.64 6.08
CA LEU A 51 7.46 -22.21 7.05
C LEU A 51 8.88 -21.67 6.79
N GLY A 52 9.48 -21.02 7.80
CA GLY A 52 10.82 -20.44 7.70
C GLY A 52 10.96 -19.22 6.77
N GLN A 53 9.95 -18.88 5.98
CA GLN A 53 10.03 -17.80 4.99
C GLN A 53 9.29 -16.55 5.43
N ARG A 54 9.98 -15.42 5.32
CA ARG A 54 9.45 -14.09 5.63
C ARG A 54 9.85 -13.11 4.53
N VAL A 55 8.98 -12.14 4.27
CA VAL A 55 9.24 -11.02 3.37
C VAL A 55 9.10 -9.73 4.15
N GLU A 56 10.12 -8.87 4.07
CA GLU A 56 10.05 -7.52 4.62
C GLU A 56 9.64 -6.55 3.51
N THR A 57 8.60 -5.75 3.76
CA THR A 57 8.08 -4.81 2.78
C THR A 57 7.46 -3.59 3.44
N GLN A 58 7.40 -2.49 2.69
CA GLN A 58 6.67 -1.31 3.11
C GLN A 58 5.17 -1.50 2.83
N VAL A 59 4.37 -1.29 3.86
CA VAL A 59 2.91 -1.41 3.82
C VAL A 59 2.29 -0.05 4.09
N ARG A 60 1.45 0.42 3.17
CA ARG A 60 0.57 1.56 3.39
C ARG A 60 -0.80 1.07 3.86
N ILE A 61 -1.28 1.62 4.97
CA ILE A 61 -2.58 1.29 5.52
C ILE A 61 -3.67 1.78 4.55
N ASN A 62 -4.56 0.88 4.15
CA ASN A 62 -5.67 1.21 3.27
C ASN A 62 -6.74 2.03 4.01
N GLY A 63 -7.42 2.93 3.29
CA GLY A 63 -8.56 3.68 3.82
C GLY A 63 -8.23 4.91 4.66
N VAL A 64 -6.95 5.19 4.93
CA VAL A 64 -6.51 6.34 5.73
C VAL A 64 -5.39 7.14 5.07
N ASP A 65 -5.44 8.44 5.27
CA ASP A 65 -4.34 9.38 5.02
C ASP A 65 -3.93 10.03 6.34
N THR A 66 -2.64 9.98 6.66
CA THR A 66 -2.07 10.62 7.86
C THR A 66 -1.07 11.71 7.48
N PRO A 67 -0.85 12.70 8.36
CA PRO A 67 0.21 13.68 8.16
C PRO A 67 1.59 13.00 8.12
N GLU A 68 2.48 13.53 7.28
CA GLU A 68 3.81 12.96 7.01
C GLU A 68 4.85 13.57 7.97
N LEU A 69 5.81 12.79 8.49
CA LEU A 69 6.82 13.31 9.43
C LEU A 69 7.74 14.37 8.80
N ARG A 70 7.93 14.29 7.48
CA ARG A 70 8.67 15.28 6.68
C ARG A 70 7.73 16.33 6.07
N GLY A 71 6.61 16.59 6.73
CA GLY A 71 5.61 17.57 6.34
C GLY A 71 6.15 19.00 6.19
N LYS A 72 5.44 19.81 5.40
CA LYS A 72 5.89 21.14 4.96
C LYS A 72 5.90 22.18 6.08
N CYS A 73 5.05 22.02 7.09
CA CYS A 73 4.89 22.96 8.19
C CYS A 73 4.98 22.25 9.55
N ASP A 74 5.24 23.01 10.61
CA ASP A 74 5.33 22.47 11.98
C ASP A 74 4.04 21.84 12.48
N HIS A 75 2.88 22.36 12.04
CA HIS A 75 1.59 21.78 12.36
C HIS A 75 1.51 20.32 11.88
N GLU A 76 1.74 20.08 10.59
CA GLU A 76 1.74 18.74 10.01
C GLU A 76 2.74 17.81 10.72
N ARG A 77 3.97 18.29 10.97
CA ARG A 77 5.00 17.50 11.65
C ARG A 77 4.60 17.10 13.08
N ARG A 78 3.92 17.99 13.83
CA ARG A 78 3.42 17.67 15.18
C ARG A 78 2.33 16.61 15.14
N LEU A 79 1.37 16.75 14.23
CA LEU A 79 0.31 15.74 14.05
C LEU A 79 0.89 14.40 13.59
N ALA A 80 1.89 14.41 12.69
CA ALA A 80 2.58 13.21 12.23
C ALA A 80 3.27 12.46 13.37
N LYS A 81 3.92 13.18 14.29
CA LYS A 81 4.51 12.58 15.51
C LYS A 81 3.45 11.98 16.42
N ALA A 82 2.32 12.65 16.59
CA ALA A 82 1.20 12.11 17.37
C ALA A 82 0.62 10.85 16.73
N ALA A 83 0.39 10.85 15.41
CA ALA A 83 -0.08 9.70 14.65
C ALA A 83 0.88 8.50 14.77
N ARG A 84 2.19 8.74 14.61
CA ARG A 84 3.22 7.70 14.78
C ARG A 84 3.25 7.13 16.19
N THR A 85 3.14 7.97 17.21
CA THR A 85 3.13 7.55 18.62
C THR A 85 1.90 6.68 18.90
N PHE A 86 0.72 7.13 18.46
CA PHE A 86 -0.52 6.37 18.56
C PHE A 86 -0.41 4.98 17.93
N VAL A 87 0.17 4.89 16.73
CA VAL A 87 0.40 3.61 16.05
C VAL A 87 1.34 2.72 16.85
N LEU A 88 2.47 3.25 17.35
CA LEU A 88 3.41 2.48 18.17
C LEU A 88 2.73 1.89 19.41
N GLU A 89 1.91 2.66 20.11
CA GLU A 89 1.15 2.20 21.29
C GLU A 89 0.16 1.08 20.93
N HIS A 90 -0.50 1.17 19.77
CA HIS A 90 -1.45 0.16 19.32
C HIS A 90 -0.78 -1.13 18.81
N LEU A 91 0.49 -1.06 18.43
CA LEU A 91 1.29 -2.20 17.95
C LEU A 91 2.08 -2.89 19.07
N ALA A 92 2.12 -2.31 20.28
CA ALA A 92 2.86 -2.87 21.41
C ALA A 92 2.38 -4.27 21.85
N ASN A 93 1.14 -4.63 21.52
CA ASN A 93 0.49 -5.88 21.96
C ASN A 93 0.67 -7.07 20.99
N GLY A 94 1.57 -6.98 20.01
CA GLY A 94 1.94 -8.12 19.15
C GLY A 94 1.88 -7.82 17.65
N GLY A 95 2.04 -8.88 16.85
CA GLY A 95 1.99 -8.79 15.39
C GLY A 95 0.61 -8.39 14.85
N VAL A 96 0.55 -7.99 13.57
CA VAL A 96 -0.66 -7.56 12.87
C VAL A 96 -1.11 -8.59 11.83
N HIS A 97 -2.35 -8.46 11.39
CA HIS A 97 -2.92 -9.21 10.28
C HIS A 97 -3.18 -8.28 9.10
N LEU A 98 -2.65 -8.65 7.94
CA LEU A 98 -2.82 -7.93 6.68
C LEU A 98 -3.94 -8.58 5.86
N HIS A 99 -4.86 -7.76 5.36
CA HIS A 99 -5.96 -8.15 4.48
C HIS A 99 -6.03 -7.24 3.25
N ASP A 100 -6.72 -7.72 2.20
CA ASP A 100 -6.88 -7.01 0.92
C ASP A 100 -5.55 -6.45 0.38
N ILE A 101 -4.52 -7.28 0.37
CA ILE A 101 -3.16 -6.84 0.04
C ILE A 101 -3.06 -6.73 -1.48
N HIS A 102 -2.64 -5.57 -1.96
CA HIS A 102 -2.38 -5.34 -3.38
C HIS A 102 -1.25 -4.35 -3.58
N TYR A 103 -0.64 -4.34 -4.76
CA TYR A 103 0.38 -3.33 -5.07
C TYR A 103 -0.18 -1.92 -5.09
N GLY A 104 0.61 -0.97 -4.59
CA GLY A 104 0.36 0.45 -4.75
C GLY A 104 0.38 0.90 -6.22
N LYS A 105 0.16 2.21 -6.45
CA LYS A 105 0.22 2.79 -7.81
C LYS A 105 1.63 2.71 -8.41
N TYR A 106 2.65 2.85 -7.58
CA TYR A 106 4.06 2.72 -7.95
C TYR A 106 4.61 1.45 -7.33
N ALA A 107 5.42 0.70 -8.09
CA ALA A 107 6.12 -0.47 -7.60
C ALA A 107 7.01 -0.08 -6.40
N GLY A 108 7.04 -0.90 -5.35
CA GLY A 108 7.90 -0.70 -4.17
C GLY A 108 7.18 -0.70 -2.81
N ARG A 109 5.85 -0.62 -2.78
CA ARG A 109 5.06 -0.84 -1.56
C ARG A 109 3.73 -1.50 -1.84
N VAL A 110 3.22 -2.22 -0.85
CA VAL A 110 1.86 -2.76 -0.88
C VAL A 110 0.90 -1.85 -0.12
N VAL A 111 -0.38 -1.91 -0.49
CA VAL A 111 -1.48 -1.33 0.25
C VAL A 111 -2.26 -2.48 0.86
N ALA A 112 -2.59 -2.38 2.14
CA ALA A 112 -3.33 -3.43 2.85
C ALA A 112 -4.17 -2.84 3.97
N ARG A 113 -5.28 -3.51 4.30
CA ARG A 113 -5.99 -3.28 5.55
C ARG A 113 -5.17 -3.91 6.68
N VAL A 114 -4.95 -3.17 7.77
CA VAL A 114 -4.13 -3.62 8.91
C VAL A 114 -5.04 -3.81 10.12
N VAL A 115 -5.14 -5.06 10.57
CA VAL A 115 -5.93 -5.47 11.73
C VAL A 115 -4.98 -5.79 12.88
N LEU A 116 -5.25 -5.20 14.05
CA LEU A 116 -4.48 -5.38 15.28
C LEU A 116 -4.76 -6.75 15.90
N ALA A 117 -3.92 -7.17 16.85
CA ALA A 117 -4.07 -8.44 17.55
C ALA A 117 -5.42 -8.59 18.29
N ASP A 118 -6.02 -7.48 18.70
CA ASP A 118 -7.35 -7.43 19.34
C ASP A 118 -8.53 -7.34 18.35
N GLY A 119 -8.27 -7.47 17.05
CA GLY A 119 -9.27 -7.45 15.99
C GLY A 119 -9.68 -6.05 15.52
N ARG A 120 -9.16 -4.97 16.11
CA ARG A 120 -9.47 -3.60 15.66
C ARG A 120 -8.77 -3.26 14.34
N ASP A 121 -9.45 -2.49 13.51
CA ASP A 121 -8.90 -1.91 12.29
C ASP A 121 -8.09 -0.64 12.61
N LEU A 122 -6.80 -0.64 12.25
CA LEU A 122 -5.89 0.46 12.57
C LEU A 122 -6.23 1.76 11.83
N ALA A 123 -6.74 1.68 10.59
CA ALA A 123 -7.18 2.84 9.83
C ALA A 123 -8.34 3.54 10.53
N LYS A 124 -9.33 2.75 10.97
CA LYS A 124 -10.49 3.27 11.73
C LYS A 124 -10.06 3.86 13.06
N ALA A 125 -9.11 3.24 13.76
CA ALA A 125 -8.58 3.75 15.02
C ALA A 125 -7.90 5.12 14.84
N LEU A 126 -7.06 5.28 13.81
CA LEU A 126 -6.42 6.56 13.46
C LEU A 126 -7.44 7.66 13.15
N ILE A 127 -8.46 7.34 12.35
CA ILE A 127 -9.52 8.29 11.99
C ILE A 127 -10.30 8.71 13.23
N LYS A 128 -10.70 7.76 14.08
CA LYS A 128 -11.44 8.04 15.32
C LYS A 128 -10.64 8.92 16.28
N ALA A 129 -9.32 8.78 16.32
CA ALA A 129 -8.43 9.60 17.14
C ALA A 129 -8.17 11.00 16.55
N GLY A 130 -8.71 11.33 15.37
CA GLY A 130 -8.42 12.60 14.68
C GLY A 130 -7.01 12.69 14.11
N LEU A 131 -6.29 11.55 14.03
CA LEU A 131 -4.90 11.46 13.58
C LEU A 131 -4.78 11.04 12.10
N GLY A 132 -5.91 10.81 11.44
CA GLY A 132 -5.99 10.51 10.02
C GLY A 132 -7.34 10.91 9.42
N ARG A 133 -7.37 11.03 8.09
CA ARG A 133 -8.59 11.29 7.30
C ARG A 133 -8.94 10.06 6.48
N ALA A 134 -10.23 9.79 6.31
CA ALA A 134 -10.68 8.74 5.41
C ALA A 134 -10.18 9.03 3.99
N TYR A 135 -9.63 8.01 3.32
CA TYR A 135 -9.01 8.16 2.01
C TYR A 135 -9.34 6.98 1.11
N THR A 136 -10.05 7.25 0.02
CA THR A 136 -10.47 6.26 -0.99
C THR A 136 -9.70 6.37 -2.30
N GLY A 137 -8.66 7.23 -2.35
CA GLY A 137 -7.91 7.55 -3.55
C GLY A 137 -8.04 9.02 -3.98
N GLY A 138 -7.30 9.40 -5.01
CA GLY A 138 -7.31 10.76 -5.55
C GLY A 138 -6.31 11.71 -4.90
N ARG A 139 -6.61 13.02 -4.93
CA ARG A 139 -5.72 14.06 -4.39
C ARG A 139 -5.95 14.22 -2.88
N ARG A 140 -4.88 14.10 -2.10
CA ARG A 140 -4.90 14.37 -0.65
C ARG A 140 -5.10 15.85 -0.37
N ARG A 141 -5.82 16.13 0.72
CA ARG A 141 -5.95 17.48 1.26
C ARG A 141 -4.69 17.83 2.07
N PRO A 142 -4.23 19.10 2.05
CA PRO A 142 -3.09 19.50 2.86
C PRO A 142 -3.40 19.37 4.36
N TRP A 143 -2.34 19.13 5.13
CA TRP A 143 -2.33 19.14 6.59
C TRP A 143 -1.84 20.47 7.18
N CYS A 144 -1.23 21.31 6.36
CA CYS A 144 -0.90 22.67 6.74
C CYS A 144 -2.14 23.56 6.73
N PRO A 145 -2.22 24.52 7.67
CA PRO A 145 -3.26 25.54 7.69
C PRO A 145 -3.18 26.47 6.48
#